data_AF-A0A432FA18-F1
#
_entry.id   AF-A0A432FA18-F1
#
_cell.length_a   1.000
_cell.length_b   1.000
_cell.length_c   1.000
_cell.angle_alpha   90.00
_cell.angle_beta   90.00
_cell.angle_gamma   90.00
#
_symmetry.space_group_name_H-M   'P 1'
#
loop_
_entity.id
_entity.type
_entity.pdbx_description
1 polymer ?
#
loop_
_entity_poly.entity_id
_entity_poly.type
_entity_poly.pdbx_seq_one_letter_code
_entity_poly.pdbx_strand_id
1 'polypeptide(L)' 'MSQIILITGGSASGKTTVAEILSEESKGNSLVISMDSFYKSTESPLSNYDKPSAFD' A
#
# COMPACT_ATOMS: atom_id res chain seq x y z
N MET A 1 -20.71 -4.45 -9.11
CA MET A 1 -19.49 -5.06 -9.70
C MET A 1 -18.32 -4.30 -9.12
N SER A 2 -17.37 -4.98 -8.49
CA SER A 2 -16.25 -4.33 -7.79
C SER A 2 -15.09 -4.10 -8.76
N GLN A 3 -14.39 -2.99 -8.63
CA GLN A 3 -13.17 -2.68 -9.39
C GLN A 3 -11.97 -2.71 -8.45
N ILE A 4 -10.83 -3.18 -8.94
CA ILE A 4 -9.56 -3.19 -8.21
C ILE A 4 -8.63 -2.20 -8.91
N ILE A 5 -8.06 -1.27 -8.14
CA ILE A 5 -7.08 -0.29 -8.61
C ILE A 5 -5.78 -0.56 -7.87
N LEU A 6 -4.69 -0.71 -8.62
CA LEU A 6 -3.35 -0.90 -8.07
C LEU A 6 -2.59 0.41 -8.14
N ILE A 7 -2.14 0.92 -6.99
CA ILE A 7 -1.35 2.15 -6.89
C ILE A 7 0.06 1.75 -6.46
N THR A 8 1.04 1.97 -7.33
CA THR A 8 2.44 1.60 -7.09
C THR A 8 3.36 2.83 -7.13
N GLY A 9 4.55 2.68 -6.58
CA GLY A 9 5.58 3.72 -6.55
C GLY A 9 6.60 3.46 -5.46
N GLY A 10 7.76 4.10 -5.56
CA GLY A 10 8.77 4.07 -4.50
C GLY A 10 8.26 4.67 -3.19
N SER A 11 9.02 4.49 -2.11
CA SER A 11 8.77 5.21 -0.85
C SER A 11 8.81 6.72 -1.09
N ALA A 12 7.95 7.47 -0.40
CA ALA A 12 7.78 8.93 -0.54
C ALA A 12 7.40 9.47 -1.94
N SER A 13 6.91 8.62 -2.86
CA SER A 13 6.43 9.04 -4.19
C SER A 13 5.04 9.71 -4.20
N GLY A 14 4.34 9.76 -3.06
CA GLY A 14 2.97 10.28 -2.96
C GLY A 14 1.86 9.25 -3.21
N LYS A 15 2.19 7.96 -3.39
CA LYS A 15 1.21 6.89 -3.64
C LYS A 15 0.13 6.75 -2.55
N THR A 16 0.48 6.94 -1.28
CA THR A 16 -0.48 6.91 -0.15
C THR A 16 -1.47 8.07 -0.26
N THR A 17 -0.98 9.28 -0.54
CA THR A 17 -1.82 10.47 -0.74
C THR A 17 -2.79 10.31 -1.90
N VAL A 18 -2.34 9.72 -3.02
CA VAL A 18 -3.24 9.44 -4.17
C VAL A 18 -4.34 8.44 -3.77
N ALA A 19 -3.99 7.39 -3.02
CA ALA A 19 -4.96 6.40 -2.55
C ALA A 19 -6.02 7.01 -1.62
N GLU A 20 -5.60 7.89 -0.70
CA GLU A 20 -6.48 8.61 0.22
C GLU A 20 -7.45 9.52 -0.54
N ILE A 21 -6.95 10.34 -1.46
CA ILE A 21 -7.79 11.24 -2.28
C ILE A 21 -8.81 10.43 -3.10
N LEU A 22 -8.40 9.34 -3.75
CA LEU A 22 -9.32 8.48 -4.50
C LEU A 22 -10.40 7.87 -3.60
N SER A 23 -10.03 7.50 -2.36
CA SER A 23 -10.97 6.99 -1.38
C SER A 23 -11.98 8.05 -0.94
N GLU A 24 -11.55 9.29 -0.69
CA GLU A 24 -12.42 10.42 -0.36
C GLU A 24 -13.40 10.72 -1.49
N GLU A 25 -12.91 10.79 -2.74
CA GLU A 25 -13.73 11.02 -3.94
C GLU A 25 -14.75 9.91 -4.18
N SER A 26 -14.47 8.68 -3.73
CA SER A 26 -15.41 7.56 -3.79
C SER A 26 -16.59 7.67 -2.81
N LYS A 27 -16.60 8.68 -1.93
CA LYS A 27 -17.66 8.93 -0.93
C LYS A 27 -17.95 7.71 -0.03
N GLY A 28 -16.90 7.01 0.37
CA GLY A 28 -17.00 5.82 1.25
C GLY A 28 -17.38 4.52 0.53
N ASN A 29 -17.41 4.50 -0.80
CA ASN A 29 -17.64 3.29 -1.60
C ASN A 29 -16.33 2.61 -2.03
N SER A 30 -15.27 2.75 -1.24
CA SER A 30 -13.99 2.09 -1.48
C SER A 30 -13.39 1.56 -0.20
N LEU A 31 -12.47 0.61 -0.36
CA LEU A 31 -11.64 0.06 0.70
C LEU A 31 -10.18 0.25 0.27
N VAL A 32 -9.41 0.98 1.08
CA VAL A 32 -7.97 1.15 0.86
C VAL A 32 -7.24 0.05 1.62
N ILE A 33 -6.43 -0.73 0.90
CA ILE A 33 -5.56 -1.77 1.48
C ILE A 33 -4.12 -1.39 1.17
N SER A 34 -3.33 -1.14 2.22
CA SER A 34 -1.90 -0.87 2.06
C SER A 34 -1.10 -2.17 2.09
N MET A 35 -0.30 -2.39 1.05
CA MET A 35 0.65 -3.53 1.00
C MET A 35 1.71 -3.43 2.10
N ASP A 36 2.03 -2.21 2.58
CA ASP A 36 2.97 -1.98 3.67
C ASP A 36 2.50 -2.61 5.00
N SER A 37 1.21 -2.93 5.14
CA SER A 37 0.64 -3.61 6.31
C SER A 37 0.87 -5.12 6.34
N PHE A 38 1.43 -5.71 5.28
CA PHE A 38 1.61 -7.16 5.13
C PHE A 38 3.08 -7.59 5.10
N TYR A 39 4.00 -6.69 5.44
CA TYR A 39 5.39 -7.06 5.67
C TYR A 39 5.54 -7.86 6.97
N LYS A 40 6.40 -8.87 6.93
CA LYS A 40 6.85 -9.58 8.13
C LYS A 40 7.55 -8.60 9.07
N SER A 41 7.38 -8.80 10.39
CA SER A 41 8.17 -8.07 11.37
C SER A 41 9.64 -8.40 11.16
N THR A 42 10.46 -7.40 10.85
CA THR A 42 11.89 -7.60 10.69
C THR A 42 12.61 -7.20 11.98
N GLU A 43 13.68 -7.92 12.31
CA GLU A 43 14.52 -7.59 13.48
C GLU A 43 15.40 -6.35 13.25
N SER A 44 15.54 -5.91 11.98
CA SER A 44 16.45 -4.84 11.59
C SER A 44 15.75 -3.76 10.75
N PRO A 45 15.92 -2.47 11.09
CA PRO A 45 15.37 -1.36 10.32
C PRO A 45 16.00 -1.21 8.91
N LEU A 46 17.08 -1.93 8.62
CA LEU A 46 17.77 -1.93 7.33
C LEU A 46 17.36 -3.11 6.43
N SER A 47 16.31 -3.84 6.80
CA SER A 47 15.81 -4.96 6.01
C SER A 47 15.31 -4.48 4.64
N ASN A 48 15.65 -5.25 3.60
CA ASN A 48 15.18 -4.97 2.24
C ASN A 48 13.77 -5.55 2.05
N TYR A 49 12.79 -4.65 1.91
CA TYR A 49 11.37 -4.96 1.74
C TYR A 49 10.97 -5.24 0.28
N ASP A 50 11.85 -5.05 -0.70
CA ASP A 50 11.56 -5.26 -2.13
C ASP A 50 11.63 -6.74 -2.56
N LYS A 51 11.90 -7.65 -1.62
CA LYS A 51 12.02 -9.08 -1.91
C LYS A 51 10.68 -9.78 -1.67
N PRO A 52 10.28 -10.77 -2.51
CA PRO A 52 9.06 -11.54 -2.28
C PRO A 52 8.98 -12.18 -0.88
N SER A 53 10.13 -12.57 -0.31
CA SER A 53 10.22 -13.17 1.02
C SER A 53 9.92 -12.22 2.19
N ALA A 54 9.78 -10.91 1.93
CA ALA A 54 9.49 -9.91 2.95
C ALA A 54 8.00 -9.89 3.37
N PHE A 55 7.10 -10.47 2.57
CA PHE A 55 5.67 -10.56 2.86
C PHE A 55 5.31 -11.83 3.61
N ASP A 56 4.25 -11.79 4.41
CA ASP A 56 3.63 -12.95 5.07
C ASP A 56 2.64 -13.68 4.16
#